data_AF-A0A9D5ZJR8-F1
#
_entry.id   AF-A0A9D5ZJR8-F1
#
_cell.length_a   1.000
_cell.length_b   1.000
_cell.length_c   1.000
_cell.angle_alpha   90.00
_cell.angle_beta   90.00
_cell.angle_gamma   90.00
#
_symmetry.space_group_name_H-M   'P 1'
#
loop_
_entity.id
_entity.type
_entity.pdbx_description
1 polymer ?
#
loop_
_entity_poly.entity_id
_entity_poly.type
_entity_poly.pdbx_seq_one_letter_code
_entity_poly.pdbx_strand_id
1 'polypeptide(L)'
;MSAKLAMTISTLLLNLVSVSTLLASDGLVPFSAWDLNNDPANINVEATDRAFEYNLARLPMRGELEKKPWTDTYWPSYKRGIAQRWVDSSSIGFSFRDFFSSRLSEKKVAKLSPAEKYDLYLGNMDYPLTEAEKNRTSRSAPKWEGLCHGWAMASMLFDEPNPITVVNNNGVVIHFGSSDIKALLTLLQGNYNEGKTYFAGSRCDAKFNVYRWHNRNNACMDVNAGAFHVILSNKIGILKQGIVIDRQTDKEVWNQPVHAFRSKIIAEQAATADAATGTVKEVVVSTVITYTAEIEPNFYPQNRAGTEDFRVLKEYRYILELNRHGNIIGGEWISSDYPDFIWTQSRVRFVNYFASLAKLYQLSIRANN
;
A
#
# COMPACT_ATOMS: atom_id res chain seq x y z
N MET A 1 93.86 -5.85 -38.23
CA MET A 1 94.66 -6.39 -37.10
C MET A 1 94.52 -5.44 -35.91
N SER A 2 94.17 -5.98 -34.74
CA SER A 2 94.18 -5.40 -33.37
C SER A 2 93.46 -4.06 -33.13
N ALA A 3 92.36 -4.00 -32.37
CA ALA A 3 92.21 -4.15 -30.90
C ALA A 3 92.04 -2.77 -30.24
N LYS A 4 90.81 -2.42 -29.85
CA LYS A 4 90.30 -2.28 -28.46
C LYS A 4 90.93 -1.16 -27.63
N LEU A 5 90.11 -0.18 -27.24
CA LEU A 5 89.81 0.07 -25.82
C LEU A 5 88.46 0.79 -25.66
N ALA A 6 87.61 0.20 -24.83
CA ALA A 6 86.27 0.66 -24.49
C ALA A 6 86.31 1.54 -23.24
N MET A 7 85.42 2.54 -23.19
CA MET A 7 85.20 3.39 -22.02
C MET A 7 83.79 3.14 -21.49
N THR A 8 83.73 2.66 -20.26
CA THR A 8 82.55 2.34 -19.45
C THR A 8 81.82 3.58 -18.98
N ILE A 9 80.50 3.64 -19.15
CA ILE A 9 79.60 4.53 -18.40
C ILE A 9 78.44 3.68 -17.88
N SER A 10 78.30 3.70 -16.54
CA SER A 10 77.26 3.01 -15.77
C SER A 10 75.85 3.47 -16.14
N THR A 11 74.99 2.52 -16.50
CA THR A 11 73.54 2.74 -16.63
C THR A 11 72.84 2.45 -15.30
N LEU A 12 72.24 3.50 -14.74
CA LEU A 12 71.33 3.47 -13.60
C LEU A 12 69.98 2.88 -14.06
N LEU A 13 69.52 1.82 -13.40
CA LEU A 13 68.19 1.22 -13.58
C LEU A 13 67.11 2.19 -13.08
N LEU A 14 66.33 2.78 -14.00
CA LEU A 14 65.00 3.35 -13.68
C LEU A 14 63.93 2.31 -14.03
N ASN A 15 63.25 1.82 -13.00
CA ASN A 15 62.00 1.06 -13.13
C ASN A 15 60.91 1.98 -13.68
N LEU A 16 60.57 1.81 -14.96
CA LEU A 16 59.34 2.36 -15.55
C LEU A 16 58.17 1.47 -15.13
N VAL A 17 57.43 1.91 -14.11
CA VAL A 17 56.08 1.40 -13.83
C VAL A 17 55.18 1.92 -14.94
N SER A 18 54.81 1.06 -15.87
CA SER A 18 53.76 1.31 -16.84
C SER A 18 52.41 1.35 -16.10
N VAL A 19 51.95 2.55 -15.76
CA VAL A 19 50.56 2.77 -15.34
C VAL A 19 49.69 2.50 -16.57
N SER A 20 49.23 1.27 -16.68
CA SER A 20 48.16 0.90 -17.60
C SER A 20 46.90 1.53 -17.03
N THR A 21 46.46 2.63 -17.62
CA THR A 21 45.12 3.18 -17.40
C THR A 21 44.12 2.16 -17.94
N LEU A 22 43.68 1.25 -17.06
CA LEU A 22 42.40 0.58 -17.22
C LEU A 22 41.32 1.68 -17.18
N LEU A 23 40.91 2.14 -18.35
CA LEU A 23 39.57 2.69 -18.52
C LEU A 23 38.62 1.52 -18.25
N ALA A 24 38.21 1.37 -16.99
CA ALA A 24 36.97 0.69 -16.70
C ALA A 24 35.89 1.47 -17.43
N SER A 25 35.40 0.92 -18.54
CA SER A 25 34.09 1.28 -19.03
C SER A 25 33.13 0.87 -17.93
N ASP A 26 32.75 1.82 -17.08
CA ASP A 26 31.53 1.69 -16.30
C ASP A 26 30.42 1.45 -17.31
N GLY A 27 30.05 0.18 -17.47
CA GLY A 27 28.92 -0.22 -18.28
C GLY A 27 27.71 0.40 -17.64
N LEU A 28 27.31 1.57 -18.15
CA LEU A 28 25.99 2.15 -17.91
C LEU A 28 25.00 1.07 -18.33
N VAL A 29 24.41 0.39 -17.35
CA VAL A 29 23.26 -0.47 -17.58
C VAL A 29 22.16 0.47 -18.10
N PRO A 30 21.68 0.29 -19.33
CA PRO A 30 20.61 1.13 -19.89
C PRO A 30 19.42 1.16 -18.92
N PHE A 31 18.73 2.30 -18.79
CA PHE A 31 17.44 2.35 -18.11
C PHE A 31 16.53 1.30 -18.75
N SER A 32 15.88 0.48 -17.94
CA SER A 32 15.02 -0.57 -18.47
C SER A 32 13.61 -0.01 -18.61
N ALA A 33 12.96 -0.29 -19.74
CA ALA A 33 11.51 -0.37 -19.79
C ALA A 33 11.00 -1.22 -18.60
N TRP A 34 9.78 -0.99 -18.13
CA TRP A 34 9.29 -1.76 -16.97
C TRP A 34 9.40 -3.27 -17.22
N ASP A 35 9.82 -4.00 -16.19
CA ASP A 35 9.93 -5.46 -16.25
C ASP A 35 8.56 -6.15 -16.08
N LEU A 36 8.56 -7.48 -16.06
CA LEU A 36 7.33 -8.28 -15.90
C LEU A 36 6.59 -7.99 -14.60
N ASN A 37 7.29 -7.66 -13.52
CA ASN A 37 6.66 -7.36 -12.23
C ASN A 37 6.07 -5.95 -12.21
N ASN A 38 6.65 -5.05 -13.00
CA ASN A 38 6.23 -3.67 -13.14
C ASN A 38 5.24 -3.44 -14.30
N ASP A 39 4.81 -4.49 -15.01
CA ASP A 39 3.79 -4.36 -16.06
C ASP A 39 2.47 -3.82 -15.48
N PRO A 40 1.98 -2.64 -15.94
CA PRO A 40 0.70 -2.09 -15.51
C PRO A 40 -0.48 -3.04 -15.67
N ALA A 41 -0.42 -3.97 -16.63
CA ALA A 41 -1.49 -4.93 -16.86
C ALA A 41 -1.71 -5.88 -15.66
N ASN A 42 -0.68 -6.09 -14.82
CA ASN A 42 -0.77 -6.99 -13.67
C ASN A 42 -1.84 -6.57 -12.64
N ILE A 43 -2.20 -5.29 -12.58
CA ILE A 43 -3.22 -4.75 -11.65
C ILE A 43 -4.62 -4.62 -12.28
N ASN A 44 -4.77 -4.98 -13.56
CA ASN A 44 -6.02 -4.86 -14.31
C ASN A 44 -6.86 -6.14 -14.22
N VAL A 45 -7.58 -6.35 -13.10
CA VAL A 45 -8.13 -7.69 -12.83
C VAL A 45 -9.54 -7.76 -12.28
N GLU A 46 -10.37 -6.83 -12.75
CA GLU A 46 -11.80 -7.12 -12.87
C GLU A 46 -12.15 -7.11 -14.35
N ALA A 47 -13.12 -7.95 -14.75
CA ALA A 47 -13.52 -8.28 -16.11
C ALA A 47 -14.09 -7.09 -16.93
N THR A 48 -13.46 -5.92 -16.87
CA THR A 48 -13.58 -4.94 -17.93
C THR A 48 -12.66 -5.42 -19.04
N ASP A 49 -13.21 -5.85 -20.17
CA ASP A 49 -12.48 -6.16 -21.41
C ASP A 49 -11.67 -4.96 -21.98
N ARG A 50 -11.49 -3.90 -21.18
CA ARG A 50 -10.75 -2.70 -21.53
C ARG A 50 -9.30 -2.91 -21.13
N ALA A 51 -8.48 -3.17 -22.15
CA ALA A 51 -7.05 -3.01 -22.04
C ALA A 51 -6.72 -1.60 -21.52
N PHE A 52 -5.67 -1.49 -20.71
CA PHE A 52 -5.18 -0.19 -20.27
C PHE A 52 -4.77 0.67 -21.48
N GLU A 53 -5.00 1.97 -21.36
CA GLU A 53 -4.49 2.97 -22.26
C GLU A 53 -3.05 3.33 -21.84
N TYR A 54 -2.14 3.38 -22.82
CA TYR A 54 -0.71 3.66 -22.59
C TYR A 54 -0.26 4.96 -23.28
N ASN A 55 -1.05 5.49 -24.20
CA ASN A 55 -0.73 6.71 -24.91
C ASN A 55 -0.92 7.93 -23.99
N LEU A 56 0.16 8.67 -23.74
CA LEU A 56 0.13 9.81 -22.81
C LEU A 56 -0.93 10.86 -23.19
N ALA A 57 -1.16 11.09 -24.49
CA ALA A 57 -2.14 12.08 -24.95
C ALA A 57 -3.60 11.64 -24.73
N ARG A 58 -3.85 10.33 -24.53
CA ARG A 58 -5.19 9.76 -24.29
C ARG A 58 -5.44 9.46 -22.82
N LEU A 59 -4.39 9.40 -21.99
CA LEU A 59 -4.52 9.18 -20.56
C LEU A 59 -5.10 10.41 -19.86
N PRO A 60 -6.07 10.23 -18.94
CA PRO A 60 -6.52 11.33 -18.09
C PRO A 60 -5.37 11.83 -17.20
N MET A 61 -5.12 13.14 -17.22
CA MET A 61 -4.11 13.76 -16.34
C MET A 61 -4.66 14.08 -14.93
N ARG A 62 -5.89 13.67 -14.64
CA ARG A 62 -6.51 13.77 -13.31
C ARG A 62 -7.61 12.74 -13.18
N GLY A 63 -7.84 12.29 -11.96
CA GLY A 63 -8.95 11.41 -11.62
C GLY A 63 -9.21 11.46 -10.12
N GLU A 64 -10.45 11.26 -9.75
CA GLU A 64 -10.86 11.20 -8.35
C GLU A 64 -12.09 10.30 -8.25
N LEU A 65 -12.09 9.41 -7.26
CA LEU A 65 -13.25 8.55 -6.99
C LEU A 65 -14.40 9.39 -6.44
N GLU A 66 -15.63 9.11 -6.86
CA GLU A 66 -16.82 9.76 -6.30
C GLU A 66 -16.93 9.47 -4.80
N LYS A 67 -16.87 8.18 -4.46
CA LYS A 67 -16.86 7.72 -3.07
C LYS A 67 -15.42 7.70 -2.55
N LYS A 68 -15.18 8.43 -1.46
CA LYS A 68 -13.87 8.46 -0.79
C LYS A 68 -13.72 7.26 0.14
N PRO A 69 -12.51 6.70 0.27
CA PRO A 69 -12.24 5.69 1.28
C PRO A 69 -12.54 6.25 2.67
N TRP A 70 -13.15 5.45 3.53
CA TRP A 70 -13.34 5.84 4.92
C TRP A 70 -12.04 5.71 5.73
N THR A 71 -11.83 6.65 6.65
CA THR A 71 -10.70 6.60 7.58
C THR A 71 -11.03 5.72 8.81
N ASP A 72 -10.00 5.09 9.38
CA ASP A 72 -10.00 4.36 10.64
C ASP A 72 -8.54 4.16 11.09
N THR A 73 -8.31 3.38 12.13
CA THR A 73 -6.97 2.91 12.47
C THR A 73 -6.56 1.67 11.67
N TYR A 74 -5.26 1.39 11.60
CA TYR A 74 -4.71 0.13 11.06
C TYR A 74 -4.82 -1.04 12.04
N TRP A 75 -5.53 -0.91 13.16
CA TRP A 75 -5.75 -1.94 14.18
C TRP A 75 -4.43 -2.61 14.62
N PRO A 76 -3.60 -1.89 15.39
CA PRO A 76 -2.22 -2.28 15.65
C PRO A 76 -2.11 -3.60 16.41
N SER A 77 -1.21 -4.49 15.97
CA SER A 77 -0.96 -5.78 16.63
C SER A 77 -0.56 -5.60 18.10
N TYR A 78 0.27 -4.61 18.42
CA TYR A 78 0.70 -4.36 19.80
C TYR A 78 -0.44 -3.92 20.74
N LYS A 79 -1.53 -3.39 20.19
CA LYS A 79 -2.77 -3.05 20.91
C LYS A 79 -3.80 -4.20 20.92
N ARG A 80 -3.45 -5.38 20.41
CA ARG A 80 -4.33 -6.57 20.20
C ARG A 80 -5.30 -6.45 19.01
N GLY A 81 -4.97 -5.66 17.99
CA GLY A 81 -5.77 -5.57 16.77
C GLY A 81 -7.23 -5.28 17.07
N ILE A 82 -8.16 -6.02 16.47
CA ILE A 82 -9.60 -5.80 16.67
C ILE A 82 -10.15 -6.35 18.00
N ALA A 83 -9.31 -7.00 18.82
CA ALA A 83 -9.62 -7.35 20.21
C ALA A 83 -9.28 -6.19 21.18
N GLN A 84 -8.84 -5.05 20.66
CA GLN A 84 -8.66 -3.84 21.44
C GLN A 84 -10.02 -3.22 21.83
N ARG A 85 -10.23 -3.00 23.12
CA ARG A 85 -11.35 -2.21 23.67
C ARG A 85 -11.06 -0.71 23.52
N TRP A 86 -11.19 -0.18 22.31
CA TRP A 86 -10.82 1.20 21.97
C TRP A 86 -11.63 2.28 22.73
N VAL A 87 -12.85 1.97 23.17
CA VAL A 87 -13.68 2.87 24.01
C VAL A 87 -13.11 3.01 25.44
N ASP A 88 -12.38 2.02 25.93
CA ASP A 88 -11.82 1.99 27.28
C ASP A 88 -10.36 1.51 27.24
N SER A 89 -9.46 2.45 26.93
CA SER A 89 -8.01 2.21 26.86
C SER A 89 -7.37 1.76 28.18
N SER A 90 -8.07 1.90 29.32
CA SER A 90 -7.63 1.40 30.63
C SER A 90 -7.79 -0.11 30.78
N SER A 91 -8.53 -0.77 29.88
CA SER A 91 -8.86 -2.18 29.97
C SER A 91 -7.80 -3.14 29.39
N ILE A 92 -6.61 -2.62 29.09
CA ILE A 92 -5.46 -3.38 28.62
C ILE A 92 -5.01 -4.38 29.70
N GLY A 93 -5.48 -5.63 29.61
CA GLY A 93 -5.09 -6.72 30.52
C GLY A 93 -6.21 -7.28 31.40
N PHE A 94 -7.46 -6.86 31.24
CA PHE A 94 -8.58 -7.56 31.89
C PHE A 94 -8.72 -8.97 31.31
N SER A 95 -8.79 -9.98 32.17
CA SER A 95 -9.10 -11.32 31.70
C SER A 95 -10.56 -11.39 31.29
N PHE A 96 -10.81 -12.14 30.23
CA PHE A 96 -12.14 -12.37 29.68
C PHE A 96 -13.10 -12.93 30.75
N ARG A 97 -12.61 -13.76 31.68
CA ARG A 97 -13.41 -14.34 32.78
C ARG A 97 -13.82 -13.31 33.85
N ASP A 98 -13.00 -12.29 34.10
CA ASP A 98 -13.27 -11.31 35.17
C ASP A 98 -14.43 -10.36 34.83
N PHE A 99 -14.68 -10.15 33.53
CA PHE A 99 -15.71 -9.23 33.06
C PHE A 99 -17.14 -9.77 33.21
N PHE A 100 -17.30 -11.09 33.09
CA PHE A 100 -18.59 -11.80 32.99
C PHE A 100 -19.00 -12.55 34.27
N SER A 101 -18.31 -12.35 35.40
CA SER A 101 -18.72 -12.86 36.72
C SER A 101 -20.07 -12.30 37.22
N SER A 102 -20.72 -11.42 36.46
CA SER A 102 -22.04 -10.81 36.73
C SER A 102 -22.81 -10.60 35.43
N ARG A 103 -24.14 -10.44 35.53
CA ARG A 103 -25.04 -10.12 34.40
C ARG A 103 -24.47 -8.97 33.55
N LEU A 104 -24.40 -9.18 32.24
CA LEU A 104 -23.91 -8.16 31.30
C LEU A 104 -24.85 -6.96 31.30
N SER A 105 -24.39 -5.86 31.87
CA SER A 105 -25.06 -4.58 31.71
C SER A 105 -24.70 -3.97 30.35
N GLU A 106 -25.59 -3.15 29.81
CA GLU A 106 -25.36 -2.41 28.57
C GLU A 106 -24.08 -1.55 28.63
N LYS A 107 -23.80 -0.95 29.80
CA LYS A 107 -22.56 -0.19 30.07
C LYS A 107 -21.30 -1.05 29.94
N LYS A 108 -21.38 -2.33 30.30
CA LYS A 108 -20.28 -3.29 30.13
C LYS A 108 -20.14 -3.64 28.65
N VAL A 109 -21.24 -4.00 27.97
CA VAL A 109 -21.24 -4.34 26.55
C VAL A 109 -20.69 -3.21 25.67
N ALA A 110 -20.99 -1.96 26.00
CA ALA A 110 -20.49 -0.79 25.27
C ALA A 110 -18.96 -0.67 25.24
N LYS A 111 -18.27 -1.22 26.25
CA LYS A 111 -16.80 -1.20 26.39
C LYS A 111 -16.10 -2.38 25.72
N LEU A 112 -16.84 -3.36 25.21
CA LEU A 112 -16.26 -4.51 24.53
C LEU A 112 -15.53 -4.08 23.24
N SER A 113 -14.55 -4.88 22.84
CA SER A 113 -13.83 -4.70 21.58
C SER A 113 -14.71 -5.09 20.39
N PRO A 114 -14.34 -4.69 19.16
CA PRO A 114 -15.05 -5.12 17.96
C PRO A 114 -15.21 -6.64 17.86
N ALA A 115 -14.13 -7.41 18.13
CA ALA A 115 -14.17 -8.87 18.14
C ALA A 115 -15.14 -9.42 19.20
N GLU A 116 -15.08 -8.91 20.42
CA GLU A 116 -15.95 -9.36 21.52
C GLU A 116 -17.42 -9.04 21.26
N LYS A 117 -17.72 -7.88 20.69
CA LYS A 117 -19.09 -7.52 20.30
C LYS A 117 -19.61 -8.46 19.22
N TYR A 118 -18.78 -8.86 18.26
CA TYR A 118 -19.19 -9.78 17.21
C TYR A 118 -19.41 -11.20 17.73
N ASP A 119 -18.51 -11.73 18.56
CA ASP A 119 -18.70 -13.01 19.24
C ASP A 119 -19.98 -13.03 20.08
N LEU A 120 -20.20 -11.97 20.87
CA LEU A 120 -21.42 -11.80 21.67
C LEU A 120 -22.68 -11.70 20.80
N TYR A 121 -22.60 -11.01 19.65
CA TYR A 121 -23.70 -10.92 18.69
C TYR A 121 -24.10 -12.28 18.14
N LEU A 122 -23.12 -13.16 17.87
CA LEU A 122 -23.36 -14.54 17.45
C LEU A 122 -23.85 -15.45 18.60
N GLY A 123 -23.76 -14.98 19.85
CA GLY A 123 -24.07 -15.80 21.03
C GLY A 123 -22.92 -16.73 21.44
N ASN A 124 -21.71 -16.52 20.90
CA ASN A 124 -20.54 -17.34 21.18
C ASN A 124 -19.88 -16.89 22.49
N MET A 125 -20.16 -17.63 23.56
CA MET A 125 -19.67 -17.29 24.91
C MET A 125 -18.23 -17.74 25.19
N ASP A 126 -17.62 -18.49 24.27
CA ASP A 126 -16.20 -18.87 24.30
C ASP A 126 -15.32 -17.92 23.45
N TYR A 127 -15.92 -16.90 22.82
CA TYR A 127 -15.25 -15.78 22.13
C TYR A 127 -14.16 -16.18 21.12
N PRO A 128 -14.48 -17.06 20.16
CA PRO A 128 -13.48 -17.64 19.29
C PRO A 128 -12.81 -16.60 18.37
N LEU A 129 -13.50 -15.53 17.93
CA LEU A 129 -12.85 -14.48 17.15
C LEU A 129 -11.88 -13.65 18.00
N THR A 130 -12.29 -13.34 19.22
CA THR A 130 -11.48 -12.59 20.18
C THR A 130 -10.20 -13.36 20.51
N GLU A 131 -10.30 -14.66 20.78
CA GLU A 131 -9.13 -15.50 21.06
C GLU A 131 -8.25 -15.71 19.81
N ALA A 132 -8.86 -15.89 18.63
CA ALA A 132 -8.10 -15.94 17.37
C ALA A 132 -7.31 -14.65 17.12
N GLU A 133 -7.91 -13.48 17.37
CA GLU A 133 -7.25 -12.20 17.20
C GLU A 133 -6.14 -11.97 18.24
N LYS A 134 -6.35 -12.40 19.49
CA LYS A 134 -5.31 -12.38 20.52
C LYS A 134 -4.13 -13.29 20.17
N ASN A 135 -4.38 -14.44 19.53
CA ASN A 135 -3.34 -15.36 19.09
C ASN A 135 -2.59 -14.83 17.86
N ARG A 136 -3.28 -14.13 16.96
CA ARG A 136 -2.67 -13.48 15.79
C ARG A 136 -1.75 -12.32 16.20
N THR A 137 -2.04 -11.65 17.30
CA THR A 137 -1.39 -10.40 17.71
C THR A 137 -0.47 -10.58 18.91
N SER A 138 0.59 -9.76 19.01
CA SER A 138 1.48 -9.74 20.17
C SER A 138 1.65 -8.33 20.72
N ARG A 139 1.69 -8.18 22.05
CA ARG A 139 2.00 -6.89 22.71
C ARG A 139 3.44 -6.41 22.47
N SER A 140 4.33 -7.31 22.05
CA SER A 140 5.70 -7.00 21.65
C SER A 140 5.85 -6.81 20.14
N ALA A 141 4.75 -6.82 19.39
CA ALA A 141 4.78 -6.59 17.95
C ALA A 141 5.36 -5.19 17.65
N PRO A 142 6.08 -5.03 16.53
CA PRO A 142 6.49 -3.71 16.04
C PRO A 142 5.30 -2.75 15.94
N LYS A 143 5.55 -1.47 16.20
CA LYS A 143 4.46 -0.47 16.25
C LYS A 143 3.73 -0.30 14.92
N TRP A 144 4.37 -0.57 13.80
CA TRP A 144 3.77 -0.48 12.46
C TRP A 144 2.94 -1.72 12.07
N GLU A 145 3.11 -2.84 12.78
CA GLU A 145 2.41 -4.08 12.46
C GLU A 145 0.92 -3.98 12.81
N GLY A 146 0.05 -4.34 11.87
CA GLY A 146 -1.39 -4.41 12.07
C GLY A 146 -2.13 -4.89 10.84
N LEU A 147 -3.30 -4.34 10.61
CA LEU A 147 -4.24 -4.64 9.52
C LEU A 147 -4.33 -3.50 8.50
N CYS A 148 -3.26 -2.73 8.26
CA CYS A 148 -3.27 -1.64 7.28
C CYS A 148 -3.65 -2.14 5.87
N HIS A 149 -3.21 -3.35 5.49
CA HIS A 149 -3.58 -3.99 4.21
C HIS A 149 -5.09 -4.22 4.11
N GLY A 150 -5.70 -4.74 5.18
CA GLY A 150 -7.14 -4.97 5.25
C GLY A 150 -7.94 -3.67 5.22
N TRP A 151 -7.52 -2.67 6.00
CA TRP A 151 -8.16 -1.37 6.09
C TRP A 151 -8.12 -0.62 4.75
N ALA A 152 -6.96 -0.57 4.10
CA ALA A 152 -6.79 0.15 2.84
C ALA A 152 -7.78 -0.35 1.77
N MET A 153 -7.93 -1.67 1.59
CA MET A 153 -8.93 -2.19 0.65
C MET A 153 -10.36 -2.09 1.16
N ALA A 154 -10.62 -2.37 2.44
CA ALA A 154 -11.97 -2.31 2.99
C ALA A 154 -12.57 -0.89 2.90
N SER A 155 -11.74 0.13 3.09
CA SER A 155 -12.13 1.54 2.99
C SER A 155 -12.67 1.93 1.62
N MET A 156 -12.12 1.33 0.55
CA MET A 156 -12.56 1.56 -0.82
C MET A 156 -13.77 0.69 -1.21
N LEU A 157 -13.81 -0.56 -0.74
CA LEU A 157 -14.75 -1.58 -1.23
C LEU A 157 -16.08 -1.64 -0.46
N PHE A 158 -16.13 -1.08 0.75
CA PHE A 158 -17.32 -1.04 1.60
C PHE A 158 -17.76 0.41 1.85
N ASP A 159 -19.06 0.67 1.94
CA ASP A 159 -19.60 1.96 2.36
C ASP A 159 -19.27 2.22 3.82
N GLU A 160 -19.11 3.49 4.18
CA GLU A 160 -18.74 3.85 5.53
C GLU A 160 -19.86 3.45 6.52
N PRO A 161 -19.57 2.57 7.50
CA PRO A 161 -20.58 2.13 8.46
C PRO A 161 -21.00 3.25 9.42
N ASN A 162 -22.30 3.37 9.72
CA ASN A 162 -22.78 4.12 10.87
C ASN A 162 -22.87 3.25 12.13
N PRO A 163 -22.86 3.85 13.33
CA PRO A 163 -23.22 3.13 14.54
C PRO A 163 -24.63 2.52 14.45
N ILE A 164 -24.77 1.30 14.98
CA ILE A 164 -26.03 0.56 15.06
C ILE A 164 -26.22 -0.04 16.44
N THR A 165 -27.48 -0.31 16.77
CA THR A 165 -27.85 -1.09 17.95
C THR A 165 -28.58 -2.34 17.49
N VAL A 166 -28.15 -3.49 18.00
CA VAL A 166 -28.76 -4.79 17.71
C VAL A 166 -29.04 -5.56 18.99
N VAL A 167 -30.00 -6.47 18.95
CA VAL A 167 -30.29 -7.40 20.03
C VAL A 167 -29.92 -8.79 19.54
N ASN A 168 -29.08 -9.52 20.28
CA ASN A 168 -28.74 -10.90 19.94
C ASN A 168 -29.87 -11.88 20.35
N ASN A 169 -29.72 -13.16 20.00
CA ASN A 169 -30.73 -14.19 20.31
C ASN A 169 -30.96 -14.42 21.81
N ASN A 170 -30.03 -13.98 22.67
CA ASN A 170 -30.12 -14.08 24.12
C ASN A 170 -30.71 -12.81 24.77
N GLY A 171 -31.23 -11.87 23.98
CA GLY A 171 -31.84 -10.62 24.47
C GLY A 171 -30.84 -9.55 24.91
N VAL A 172 -29.54 -9.72 24.60
CA VAL A 172 -28.51 -8.75 24.95
C VAL A 172 -28.48 -7.63 23.90
N VAL A 173 -28.62 -6.39 24.37
CA VAL A 173 -28.46 -5.17 23.55
C VAL A 173 -26.98 -4.89 23.33
N ILE A 174 -26.58 -4.70 22.07
CA ILE A 174 -25.19 -4.47 21.66
C ILE A 174 -25.14 -3.22 20.78
N HIS A 175 -24.33 -2.25 21.20
CA HIS A 175 -24.05 -1.04 20.43
C HIS A 175 -22.72 -1.19 19.70
N PHE A 176 -22.80 -1.27 18.37
CA PHE A 176 -21.64 -1.20 17.49
C PHE A 176 -21.42 0.26 17.09
N GLY A 177 -20.25 0.80 17.37
CA GLY A 177 -19.78 2.05 16.77
C GLY A 177 -19.40 1.85 15.30
N SER A 178 -19.25 2.95 14.56
CA SER A 178 -18.70 2.95 13.20
C SER A 178 -17.39 2.16 13.13
N SER A 179 -16.41 2.49 13.99
CA SER A 179 -15.12 1.78 14.01
C SER A 179 -15.23 0.30 14.42
N ASP A 180 -16.26 -0.13 15.17
CA ASP A 180 -16.43 -1.56 15.45
C ASP A 180 -16.73 -2.36 14.17
N ILE A 181 -17.59 -1.84 13.31
CA ILE A 181 -17.95 -2.49 12.04
C ILE A 181 -16.80 -2.39 11.05
N LYS A 182 -16.15 -1.21 10.97
CA LYS A 182 -14.94 -1.03 10.15
C LYS A 182 -13.84 -2.01 10.53
N ALA A 183 -13.59 -2.24 11.83
CA ALA A 183 -12.64 -3.24 12.31
C ALA A 183 -12.93 -4.65 11.77
N LEU A 184 -14.19 -5.07 11.84
CA LEU A 184 -14.62 -6.39 11.39
C LEU A 184 -14.48 -6.54 9.87
N LEU A 185 -14.81 -5.49 9.11
CA LEU A 185 -14.61 -5.45 7.65
C LEU A 185 -13.13 -5.46 7.28
N THR A 186 -12.30 -4.70 8.01
CA THR A 186 -10.84 -4.67 7.86
C THR A 186 -10.23 -6.05 8.08
N LEU A 187 -10.60 -6.74 9.16
CA LEU A 187 -10.11 -8.10 9.42
C LEU A 187 -10.60 -9.09 8.34
N LEU A 188 -11.88 -9.03 7.97
CA LEU A 188 -12.46 -9.89 6.94
C LEU A 188 -11.74 -9.71 5.59
N GLN A 189 -11.55 -8.47 5.15
CA GLN A 189 -10.89 -8.15 3.88
C GLN A 189 -9.40 -8.50 3.90
N GLY A 190 -8.70 -8.24 5.02
CA GLY A 190 -7.25 -8.44 5.10
C GLY A 190 -6.82 -9.89 5.31
N ASN A 191 -7.57 -10.66 6.11
CA ASN A 191 -7.10 -11.95 6.63
C ASN A 191 -7.99 -13.13 6.26
N TYR A 192 -9.20 -12.88 5.75
CA TYR A 192 -10.16 -13.93 5.36
C TYR A 192 -10.59 -13.79 3.89
N ASN A 193 -9.89 -12.97 3.11
CA ASN A 193 -10.11 -12.88 1.67
C ASN A 193 -9.23 -13.91 0.94
N GLU A 194 -9.86 -14.94 0.39
CA GLU A 194 -9.22 -15.96 -0.46
C GLU A 194 -9.06 -15.51 -1.92
N GLY A 195 -9.54 -14.31 -2.26
CA GLY A 195 -9.43 -13.72 -3.57
C GLY A 195 -8.00 -13.34 -3.93
N LYS A 196 -7.70 -13.38 -5.23
CA LYS A 196 -6.39 -12.97 -5.74
C LYS A 196 -6.13 -11.48 -5.45
N THR A 197 -4.91 -11.21 -5.02
CA THR A 197 -4.35 -9.86 -4.93
C THR A 197 -3.48 -9.62 -6.15
N TYR A 198 -3.57 -8.42 -6.71
CA TYR A 198 -2.94 -8.06 -7.96
C TYR A 198 -1.96 -6.94 -7.72
N PHE A 199 -0.71 -7.13 -8.15
CA PHE A 199 0.42 -6.28 -7.79
C PHE A 199 1.12 -5.74 -9.03
N ALA A 200 1.67 -4.54 -8.90
CA ALA A 200 2.73 -4.01 -9.76
C ALA A 200 3.88 -3.52 -8.88
N GLY A 201 5.11 -3.85 -9.25
CA GLY A 201 6.30 -3.72 -8.41
C GLY A 201 6.59 -5.00 -7.60
N SER A 202 7.69 -5.02 -6.87
CA SER A 202 8.09 -6.17 -6.05
C SER A 202 8.81 -5.73 -4.79
N ARG A 203 8.49 -6.37 -3.66
CA ARG A 203 9.22 -6.15 -2.40
C ARG A 203 10.55 -6.88 -2.41
N CYS A 204 11.60 -6.20 -1.95
CA CYS A 204 12.89 -6.81 -1.63
C CYS A 204 12.89 -7.39 -0.21
N ASP A 205 12.89 -8.72 -0.08
CA ASP A 205 13.20 -9.39 1.20
C ASP A 205 14.72 -9.54 1.44
N ALA A 206 15.56 -9.11 0.49
CA ALA A 206 17.01 -9.15 0.62
C ALA A 206 17.46 -8.23 1.76
N LYS A 207 18.03 -8.85 2.81
CA LYS A 207 18.59 -8.19 4.01
C LYS A 207 19.20 -6.84 3.65
N PHE A 208 18.66 -5.76 4.25
CA PHE A 208 19.16 -4.38 4.21
C PHE A 208 20.69 -4.34 4.28
N ASN A 209 21.36 -4.38 3.13
CA ASN A 209 22.79 -4.17 3.01
C ASN A 209 22.97 -2.87 2.25
N VAL A 210 23.83 -2.02 2.80
CA VAL A 210 24.05 -0.60 2.46
C VAL A 210 24.58 -0.37 1.03
N TYR A 211 24.63 -1.43 0.21
CA TYR A 211 25.06 -1.42 -1.20
C TYR A 211 23.90 -1.26 -2.20
N ARG A 212 22.81 -0.58 -1.80
CA ARG A 212 21.64 -0.27 -2.65
C ARG A 212 21.99 0.58 -3.88
N TRP A 213 23.11 1.31 -3.85
CA TRP A 213 23.47 2.29 -4.88
C TRP A 213 24.13 1.75 -6.16
N HIS A 214 24.64 0.51 -6.18
CA HIS A 214 25.49 0.03 -7.28
C HIS A 214 25.05 -1.29 -7.94
N ASN A 215 23.91 -1.88 -7.54
CA ASN A 215 23.48 -3.17 -8.08
C ASN A 215 22.00 -3.13 -8.52
N ARG A 216 21.76 -2.55 -9.70
CA ARG A 216 20.49 -2.64 -10.47
C ARG A 216 20.29 -4.03 -11.11
N ASN A 217 20.68 -5.10 -10.43
CA ASN A 217 20.53 -6.46 -10.93
C ASN A 217 19.14 -7.01 -10.52
N ASN A 218 18.14 -6.77 -11.40
CA ASN A 218 16.94 -7.55 -11.75
C ASN A 218 16.07 -8.29 -10.70
N ALA A 219 16.30 -8.17 -9.39
CA ALA A 219 15.46 -8.81 -8.37
C ALA A 219 14.78 -7.80 -7.42
N CYS A 220 14.98 -6.51 -7.65
CA CYS A 220 14.71 -5.45 -6.68
C CYS A 220 14.35 -4.11 -7.33
N MET A 221 13.43 -4.13 -8.29
CA MET A 221 12.94 -2.91 -8.91
C MET A 221 11.65 -2.48 -8.19
N ASP A 222 11.77 -1.40 -7.41
CA ASP A 222 10.64 -0.60 -6.91
C ASP A 222 9.70 -0.23 -8.09
N VAL A 223 8.46 0.18 -7.82
CA VAL A 223 7.48 0.50 -8.88
C VAL A 223 8.08 1.39 -9.97
N ASN A 224 8.09 0.96 -11.23
CA ASN A 224 8.54 1.80 -12.34
C ASN A 224 7.66 3.05 -12.48
N ALA A 225 8.26 4.23 -12.68
CA ALA A 225 7.51 5.50 -12.68
C ALA A 225 6.53 5.63 -13.86
N GLY A 226 6.88 5.05 -15.02
CA GLY A 226 5.99 4.93 -16.16
C GLY A 226 4.78 4.05 -15.82
N ALA A 227 5.03 2.92 -15.17
CA ALA A 227 3.97 2.02 -14.75
C ALA A 227 3.03 2.67 -13.73
N PHE A 228 3.58 3.37 -12.73
CA PHE A 228 2.82 4.16 -11.76
C PHE A 228 1.85 5.14 -12.45
N HIS A 229 2.33 5.89 -13.45
CA HIS A 229 1.52 6.84 -14.18
C HIS A 229 0.38 6.19 -14.96
N VAL A 230 0.68 5.09 -15.67
CA VAL A 230 -0.31 4.31 -16.43
C VAL A 230 -1.37 3.73 -15.49
N ILE A 231 -0.96 3.16 -14.35
CA ILE A 231 -1.87 2.57 -13.36
C ILE A 231 -2.81 3.62 -12.77
N LEU A 232 -2.29 4.76 -12.32
CA LEU A 232 -3.13 5.84 -11.77
C LEU A 232 -4.17 6.32 -12.78
N SER A 233 -3.72 6.59 -14.01
CA SER A 233 -4.56 7.15 -15.07
C SER A 233 -5.66 6.17 -15.49
N ASN A 234 -5.33 4.89 -15.60
CA ASN A 234 -6.31 3.86 -15.94
C ASN A 234 -7.24 3.54 -14.76
N LYS A 235 -6.70 3.19 -13.60
CA LYS A 235 -7.52 2.76 -12.45
C LYS A 235 -8.41 3.90 -11.96
N ILE A 236 -7.84 5.06 -11.63
CA ILE A 236 -8.60 6.16 -11.03
C ILE A 236 -9.24 7.04 -12.11
N GLY A 237 -8.52 7.33 -13.18
CA GLY A 237 -8.99 8.25 -14.23
C GLY A 237 -10.09 7.64 -15.11
N ILE A 238 -9.88 6.41 -15.60
CA ILE A 238 -10.77 5.75 -16.57
C ILE A 238 -11.76 4.79 -15.87
N LEU A 239 -11.26 3.86 -15.07
CA LEU A 239 -12.05 2.78 -14.45
C LEU A 239 -12.78 3.21 -13.18
N LYS A 240 -12.44 4.37 -12.61
CA LYS A 240 -12.99 4.88 -11.34
C LYS A 240 -12.83 3.88 -10.18
N GLN A 241 -11.65 3.26 -10.12
CA GLN A 241 -11.23 2.32 -9.09
C GLN A 241 -9.98 2.83 -8.38
N GLY A 242 -9.99 2.77 -7.05
CA GLY A 242 -8.81 3.10 -6.23
C GLY A 242 -7.74 2.01 -6.28
N ILE A 243 -6.58 2.34 -5.75
CA ILE A 243 -5.44 1.44 -5.61
C ILE A 243 -4.85 1.59 -4.22
N VAL A 244 -4.14 0.57 -3.74
CA VAL A 244 -3.33 0.67 -2.53
C VAL A 244 -1.88 0.84 -2.93
N ILE A 245 -1.18 1.72 -2.24
CA ILE A 245 0.28 1.85 -2.34
C ILE A 245 0.91 1.53 -0.99
N ASP A 246 2.11 0.98 -1.02
CA ASP A 246 3.03 1.12 0.10
C ASP A 246 3.74 2.48 -0.01
N ARG A 247 3.53 3.37 0.95
CA ARG A 247 4.01 4.76 0.88
C ARG A 247 5.51 4.92 1.13
N GLN A 248 6.20 3.89 1.60
CA GLN A 248 7.62 3.93 1.98
C GLN A 248 8.36 2.72 1.42
N THR A 249 9.64 2.91 1.07
CA THR A 249 10.52 1.82 0.57
C THR A 249 11.40 1.25 1.69
N ASP A 250 10.92 1.26 2.93
CA ASP A 250 11.70 0.83 4.09
C ASP A 250 11.19 -0.51 4.66
N LYS A 251 11.63 -0.88 5.87
CA LYS A 251 11.26 -2.16 6.45
C LYS A 251 9.77 -2.21 6.82
N GLU A 252 9.19 -1.06 7.14
CA GLU A 252 7.79 -0.93 7.54
C GLU A 252 6.90 -0.87 6.29
N VAL A 253 5.78 -1.59 6.34
CA VAL A 253 4.80 -1.58 5.23
C VAL A 253 3.61 -0.74 5.64
N TRP A 254 3.37 0.34 4.91
CA TRP A 254 2.31 1.30 5.19
C TRP A 254 1.35 1.39 3.99
N ASN A 255 0.35 0.52 3.99
CA ASN A 255 -0.69 0.47 2.98
C ASN A 255 -1.65 1.65 3.08
N GLN A 256 -1.73 2.47 2.03
CA GLN A 256 -2.63 3.62 1.98
C GLN A 256 -3.57 3.55 0.76
N PRO A 257 -4.87 3.85 0.93
CA PRO A 257 -5.84 3.83 -0.17
C PRO A 257 -5.77 5.13 -0.98
N VAL A 258 -5.17 5.05 -2.17
CA VAL A 258 -5.11 6.17 -3.12
C VAL A 258 -6.41 6.26 -3.89
N HIS A 259 -7.04 7.44 -3.84
CA HIS A 259 -8.37 7.67 -4.42
C HIS A 259 -8.46 8.92 -5.29
N ALA A 260 -7.37 9.68 -5.44
CA ALA A 260 -7.28 10.75 -6.44
C ALA A 260 -5.85 10.93 -6.94
N PHE A 261 -5.71 11.51 -8.12
CA PHE A 261 -4.44 12.02 -8.62
C PHE A 261 -4.65 13.22 -9.54
N ARG A 262 -3.60 14.04 -9.67
CA ARG A 262 -3.49 15.10 -10.66
C ARG A 262 -2.05 15.21 -11.13
N SER A 263 -1.85 15.09 -12.43
CA SER A 263 -0.56 15.17 -13.11
C SER A 263 -0.43 16.47 -13.90
N LYS A 264 0.80 16.95 -14.02
CA LYS A 264 1.19 18.08 -14.85
C LYS A 264 2.48 17.74 -15.59
N ILE A 265 2.50 17.98 -16.90
CA ILE A 265 3.74 17.97 -17.68
C ILE A 265 4.52 19.23 -17.33
N ILE A 266 5.79 19.05 -16.97
CA ILE A 266 6.70 20.11 -16.54
C ILE A 266 7.67 20.47 -17.66
N ALA A 267 8.20 19.46 -18.35
CA ALA A 267 9.14 19.63 -19.44
C ALA A 267 9.08 18.43 -20.38
N GLU A 268 9.60 18.62 -21.59
CA GLU A 268 9.75 17.58 -22.59
C GLU A 268 11.14 17.69 -23.21
N GLN A 269 11.76 16.55 -23.51
CA GLN A 269 13.07 16.50 -24.15
C GLN A 269 13.18 15.30 -25.09
N ALA A 270 14.18 15.32 -25.98
CA ALA A 270 14.55 14.15 -26.75
C ALA A 270 15.05 13.03 -25.81
N ALA A 271 14.93 11.78 -26.24
CA ALA A 271 15.43 10.63 -25.47
C ALA A 271 16.91 10.81 -25.10
N THR A 272 17.25 10.57 -23.84
CA THR A 272 18.65 10.57 -23.39
C THR A 272 19.34 9.28 -23.77
N ALA A 273 20.68 9.25 -23.69
CA ALA A 273 21.46 8.06 -24.05
C ALA A 273 21.15 6.86 -23.17
N ASP A 274 20.74 7.10 -21.93
CA ASP A 274 20.46 6.06 -20.96
C ASP A 274 19.00 5.56 -21.05
N ALA A 275 18.11 6.26 -21.77
CA ALA A 275 16.69 5.96 -21.83
C ALA A 275 16.38 4.52 -22.26
N ALA A 276 15.22 4.00 -21.84
CA ALA A 276 14.77 2.68 -22.25
C ALA A 276 14.79 2.49 -23.77
N THR A 277 15.19 1.29 -24.20
CA THR A 277 15.24 0.94 -25.62
C THR A 277 13.87 1.17 -26.29
N GLY A 278 13.85 1.96 -27.35
CA GLY A 278 12.63 2.33 -28.08
C GLY A 278 12.04 3.69 -27.68
N THR A 279 12.61 4.35 -26.68
CA THR A 279 12.27 5.73 -26.31
C THR A 279 12.73 6.70 -27.38
N VAL A 280 11.85 7.61 -27.78
CA VAL A 280 12.17 8.73 -28.70
C VAL A 280 11.96 10.09 -28.05
N LYS A 281 11.22 10.13 -26.93
CA LYS A 281 10.88 11.35 -26.20
C LYS A 281 10.75 11.05 -24.72
N GLU A 282 11.27 11.94 -23.89
CA GLU A 282 11.11 11.93 -22.45
C GLU A 282 10.24 13.10 -21.99
N VAL A 283 9.37 12.85 -21.02
CA VAL A 283 8.44 13.86 -20.48
C VAL A 283 8.57 13.90 -18.97
N VAL A 284 8.96 15.06 -18.43
CA VAL A 284 9.01 15.27 -16.98
C VAL A 284 7.60 15.58 -16.47
N VAL A 285 7.14 14.82 -15.49
CA VAL A 285 5.81 14.94 -14.90
C VAL A 285 5.93 15.18 -13.39
N SER A 286 5.09 16.09 -12.88
CA SER A 286 4.76 16.18 -11.44
C SER A 286 3.36 15.64 -11.25
N THR A 287 3.20 14.67 -10.34
CA THR A 287 1.91 14.08 -10.00
C THR A 287 1.67 14.19 -8.50
N VAL A 288 0.53 14.77 -8.14
CA VAL A 288 0.02 14.78 -6.77
C VAL A 288 -1.03 13.70 -6.64
N ILE A 289 -0.79 12.70 -5.79
CA ILE A 289 -1.81 11.74 -5.39
C ILE A 289 -2.53 12.21 -4.11
N THR A 290 -3.72 11.68 -3.89
CA THR A 290 -4.47 11.84 -2.64
C THR A 290 -4.83 10.48 -2.08
N TYR A 291 -4.45 10.24 -0.82
CA TYR A 291 -4.82 9.04 -0.08
C TYR A 291 -5.44 9.40 1.28
N THR A 292 -6.18 8.47 1.86
CA THR A 292 -6.81 8.64 3.18
C THR A 292 -5.84 8.18 4.28
N ALA A 293 -5.61 9.01 5.30
CA ALA A 293 -4.75 8.67 6.44
C ALA A 293 -5.50 7.95 7.57
N GLU A 294 -4.74 7.31 8.45
CA GLU A 294 -5.24 6.69 9.68
C GLU A 294 -5.71 7.71 10.72
N ILE A 295 -6.68 7.32 11.53
CA ILE A 295 -7.11 8.04 12.74
C ILE A 295 -7.29 7.09 13.93
N GLU A 296 -7.54 7.62 15.12
CA GLU A 296 -8.00 6.80 16.24
C GLU A 296 -9.48 6.37 16.04
N PRO A 297 -9.88 5.17 16.49
CA PRO A 297 -11.25 4.67 16.37
C PRO A 297 -12.31 5.63 16.91
N ASN A 298 -13.45 5.70 16.24
CA ASN A 298 -14.55 6.57 16.64
C ASN A 298 -15.91 5.86 16.58
N PHE A 299 -16.81 6.27 17.47
CA PHE A 299 -18.18 5.76 17.49
C PHE A 299 -18.99 6.19 16.27
N TYR A 300 -18.73 7.38 15.73
CA TYR A 300 -19.39 7.92 14.54
C TYR A 300 -18.45 7.92 13.34
N PRO A 301 -18.98 7.80 12.10
CA PRO A 301 -18.17 7.90 10.89
C PRO A 301 -17.57 9.30 10.74
N GLN A 302 -16.43 9.36 10.04
CA GLN A 302 -15.57 10.55 10.02
C GLN A 302 -15.46 11.20 8.64
N ASN A 303 -16.10 10.67 7.60
CA ASN A 303 -16.26 11.38 6.31
C ASN A 303 -17.60 12.15 6.22
N ARG A 304 -18.12 12.68 7.33
CA ARG A 304 -19.35 13.49 7.34
C ARG A 304 -19.05 14.96 7.02
N ALA A 305 -19.99 15.69 6.43
CA ALA A 305 -19.81 17.13 6.22
C ALA A 305 -19.52 17.85 7.56
N GLY A 306 -18.40 18.59 7.61
CA GLY A 306 -17.96 19.30 8.81
C GLY A 306 -16.97 18.56 9.72
N THR A 307 -16.50 17.37 9.34
CA THR A 307 -15.37 16.68 9.99
C THR A 307 -14.02 17.11 9.38
N GLU A 308 -12.93 16.78 10.06
CA GLU A 308 -11.57 17.02 9.55
C GLU A 308 -11.33 16.28 8.23
N ASP A 309 -10.55 16.92 7.36
CA ASP A 309 -10.16 16.34 6.09
C ASP A 309 -8.94 15.43 6.27
N PHE A 310 -9.15 14.12 6.35
CA PHE A 310 -8.09 13.12 6.52
C PHE A 310 -7.38 12.74 5.21
N ARG A 311 -7.56 13.54 4.16
CA ARG A 311 -6.85 13.39 2.89
C ARG A 311 -5.44 13.91 3.00
N VAL A 312 -4.47 13.11 2.59
CA VAL A 312 -3.07 13.50 2.47
C VAL A 312 -2.71 13.65 1.01
N LEU A 313 -2.11 14.78 0.67
CA LEU A 313 -1.57 15.04 -0.66
C LEU A 313 -0.09 14.67 -0.68
N LYS A 314 0.31 13.86 -1.65
CA LYS A 314 1.71 13.49 -1.85
C LYS A 314 2.12 13.76 -3.29
N GLU A 315 3.16 14.58 -3.47
CA GLU A 315 3.74 14.89 -4.76
C GLU A 315 4.90 13.94 -5.09
N TYR A 316 4.91 13.45 -6.33
CA TYR A 316 6.01 12.74 -6.95
C TYR A 316 6.43 13.40 -8.26
N ARG A 317 7.73 13.41 -8.53
CA ARG A 317 8.29 13.86 -9.80
C ARG A 317 9.03 12.71 -10.48
N TYR A 318 8.84 12.58 -11.78
CA TYR A 318 9.43 11.50 -12.57
C TYR A 318 9.48 11.84 -14.05
N ILE A 319 10.24 11.05 -14.80
CA ILE A 319 10.35 11.07 -16.25
C ILE A 319 9.48 9.94 -16.79
N LEU A 320 8.70 10.23 -17.84
CA LEU A 320 8.03 9.23 -18.66
C LEU A 320 8.81 9.03 -19.95
N GLU A 321 9.01 7.78 -20.33
CA GLU A 321 9.70 7.38 -21.55
C GLU A 321 8.67 6.97 -22.60
N LEU A 322 8.62 7.71 -23.72
CA LEU A 322 7.64 7.51 -24.79
C LEU A 322 8.28 6.93 -26.04
N ASN A 323 7.61 5.95 -26.63
CA ASN A 323 7.97 5.45 -27.96
C ASN A 323 7.43 6.35 -29.09
N ARG A 324 7.76 6.02 -30.35
CA ARG A 324 7.35 6.79 -31.55
C ARG A 324 5.84 6.98 -31.73
N HIS A 325 5.02 6.17 -31.08
CA HIS A 325 3.56 6.27 -31.13
C HIS A 325 2.98 7.10 -29.98
N GLY A 326 3.82 7.63 -29.08
CA GLY A 326 3.39 8.36 -27.88
C GLY A 326 2.93 7.46 -26.72
N ASN A 327 3.18 6.14 -26.80
CA ASN A 327 2.89 5.23 -25.71
C ASN A 327 4.02 5.28 -24.68
N ILE A 328 3.64 5.36 -23.40
CA ILE A 328 4.54 5.17 -22.28
C ILE A 328 5.03 3.72 -22.30
N ILE A 329 6.33 3.52 -22.25
CA ILE A 329 6.99 2.20 -22.21
C ILE A 329 7.89 2.03 -20.97
N GLY A 330 8.08 3.09 -20.21
CA GLY A 330 8.97 3.13 -19.06
C GLY A 330 8.92 4.50 -18.40
N GLY A 331 9.83 4.70 -17.44
CA GLY A 331 9.94 5.93 -16.71
C GLY A 331 10.82 5.79 -15.47
N GLU A 332 11.38 6.91 -15.06
CA GLU A 332 12.40 7.00 -14.01
C GLU A 332 11.99 8.00 -12.93
N TRP A 333 12.20 7.65 -11.66
CA TRP A 333 11.89 8.55 -10.56
C TRP A 333 12.92 9.68 -10.46
N ILE A 334 12.42 10.90 -10.27
CA ILE A 334 13.23 12.06 -9.84
C ILE A 334 13.12 12.21 -8.32
N SER A 335 11.92 12.00 -7.77
CA SER A 335 11.72 11.89 -6.32
C SER A 335 12.53 10.72 -5.75
N SER A 336 13.13 10.92 -4.57
CA SER A 336 13.84 9.85 -3.85
C SER A 336 12.91 9.00 -2.99
N ASP A 337 11.70 9.49 -2.72
CA ASP A 337 10.64 8.79 -2.04
C ASP A 337 9.51 8.49 -3.03
N TYR A 338 9.33 7.20 -3.33
CA TYR A 338 8.32 6.68 -4.24
C TYR A 338 7.71 5.39 -3.65
N PRO A 339 6.56 4.94 -4.16
CA PRO A 339 5.95 3.71 -3.66
C PRO A 339 6.79 2.47 -3.95
N ASP A 340 6.88 1.54 -2.99
CA ASP A 340 7.58 0.24 -3.17
C ASP A 340 6.77 -0.67 -4.11
N PHE A 341 5.46 -0.80 -3.84
CA PHE A 341 4.53 -1.56 -4.67
C PHE A 341 3.13 -0.92 -4.71
N ILE A 342 2.39 -1.23 -5.78
CA ILE A 342 0.97 -0.90 -5.95
C ILE A 342 0.18 -2.19 -6.01
N TRP A 343 -0.98 -2.23 -5.36
CA TRP A 343 -1.85 -3.39 -5.46
C TRP A 343 -3.34 -3.07 -5.36
N THR A 344 -4.14 -4.06 -5.76
CA THR A 344 -5.60 -4.04 -5.63
C THR A 344 -6.12 -5.45 -5.34
N GLN A 345 -7.34 -5.53 -4.85
CA GLN A 345 -8.01 -6.79 -4.54
C GLN A 345 -9.51 -6.65 -4.77
N SER A 346 -10.18 -7.75 -5.09
CA SER A 346 -11.63 -7.77 -5.14
C SER A 346 -12.25 -7.80 -3.74
N ARG A 347 -13.52 -7.41 -3.65
CA ARG A 347 -14.29 -7.43 -2.40
C ARG A 347 -14.53 -8.86 -1.93
N VAL A 348 -14.13 -9.12 -0.70
CA VAL A 348 -14.42 -10.37 0.00
C VAL A 348 -15.92 -10.58 0.19
N ARG A 349 -16.36 -11.84 0.11
CA ARG A 349 -17.75 -12.22 0.40
C ARG A 349 -17.95 -12.45 1.89
N PHE A 350 -19.13 -12.13 2.40
CA PHE A 350 -19.53 -12.48 3.76
C PHE A 350 -19.92 -13.96 3.83
N VAL A 351 -18.97 -14.82 4.16
CA VAL A 351 -19.17 -16.28 4.24
C VAL A 351 -18.65 -16.83 5.56
N ASN A 352 -18.96 -18.10 5.82
CA ASN A 352 -18.49 -18.84 7.00
C ASN A 352 -18.78 -18.06 8.30
N TYR A 353 -17.80 -17.95 9.19
CA TYR A 353 -17.92 -17.24 10.47
C TYR A 353 -18.37 -15.78 10.34
N PHE A 354 -18.11 -15.14 9.19
CA PHE A 354 -18.45 -13.75 8.91
C PHE A 354 -19.75 -13.58 8.12
N ALA A 355 -20.55 -14.63 7.90
CA ALA A 355 -21.82 -14.52 7.19
C ALA A 355 -22.78 -13.52 7.86
N SER A 356 -22.89 -13.54 9.20
CA SER A 356 -23.76 -12.62 9.95
C SER A 356 -23.27 -11.17 9.94
N LEU A 357 -21.98 -10.92 9.64
CA LEU A 357 -21.46 -9.56 9.46
C LEU A 357 -22.16 -8.84 8.28
N ALA A 358 -22.65 -9.58 7.27
CA ALA A 358 -23.44 -8.99 6.19
C ALA A 358 -24.65 -8.22 6.73
N LYS A 359 -25.35 -8.77 7.73
CA LYS A 359 -26.53 -8.14 8.33
C LYS A 359 -26.14 -6.87 9.10
N LEU A 360 -25.08 -6.93 9.89
CA LEU A 360 -24.58 -5.76 10.63
C LEU A 360 -24.14 -4.65 9.65
N TYR A 361 -23.38 -5.00 8.62
CA TYR A 361 -22.96 -4.07 7.58
C TYR A 361 -24.17 -3.42 6.88
N GLN A 362 -25.14 -4.22 6.44
CA GLN A 362 -26.35 -3.70 5.77
C GLN A 362 -27.15 -2.74 6.67
N LEU A 363 -27.30 -3.04 7.95
CA LEU A 363 -27.94 -2.13 8.90
C LEU A 363 -27.16 -0.82 9.05
N SER A 364 -25.83 -0.89 9.07
CA SER A 364 -24.95 0.27 9.27
C SER A 364 -24.93 1.27 8.12
N ILE A 365 -25.19 0.81 6.89
CA ILE A 365 -25.15 1.68 5.70
C ILE A 365 -26.55 2.22 5.33
N ARG A 366 -27.63 1.54 5.76
CA ARG A 366 -29.01 1.99 5.55
C ARG A 366 -29.38 3.22 6.36
N ALA A 367 -28.69 3.49 7.47
CA ALA A 367 -28.88 4.71 8.25
C ALA A 367 -28.52 6.01 7.50
N ASN A 368 -27.99 5.91 6.27
CA ASN A 368 -27.71 7.04 5.38
C ASN A 368 -28.82 7.34 4.34
N ASN A 369 -29.91 6.54 4.28
CA ASN A 369 -31.01 6.73 3.34
C ASN A 369 -32.26 7.34 3.98
#